data_AF-A0A834MDF7-F1
#
_entry.id   AF-A0A834MDF7-F1
#
_cell.length_a   1.000
_cell.length_b   1.000
_cell.length_c   1.000
_cell.angle_alpha   90.00
_cell.angle_beta   90.00
_cell.angle_gamma   90.00
#
_symmetry.space_group_name_H-M   'P 1'
#
loop_
_entity.id
_entity.type
_entity.pdbx_description
1 polymer ?
#
loop_
_entity_poly.entity_id
_entity_poly.type
_entity_poly.pdbx_seq_one_letter_code
_entity_poly.pdbx_strand_id
1 'polypeptide(L)'
;MDIKEFRVLIKYCFLKGKNTVEAKKWLDADFLDTAQGKSTIRDWYFKFRYGEMSTEDGERSGHPKAVVTDENKKIHKIILNYRKLKLNEIADTLKISTERVHHIIHEYLDETWLHHFTPKSNRQFSEWTSHDELALKRGKTRQSVGKVMASVFWDAHGIIFIDYLEKGRVNNSDYYVALLDRLKDEIAEKTAAFEEKESAASPRKYTVSQISENDGKNP
;
A
#
# COMPACT_ATOMS: atom_id res chain seq x y z
N MET A 1 26.79 0.25 -35.52
CA MET A 1 25.74 0.64 -36.48
C MET A 1 24.41 0.12 -35.96
N ASP A 2 23.38 0.97 -35.90
CA ASP A 2 22.05 0.56 -35.45
C ASP A 2 21.33 -0.26 -36.53
N ILE A 3 20.42 -1.15 -36.11
CA ILE A 3 19.60 -1.98 -37.00
C ILE A 3 18.80 -1.12 -37.98
N LYS A 4 18.37 0.08 -37.55
CA LYS A 4 17.64 1.02 -38.40
C LYS A 4 18.52 1.61 -39.50
N GLU A 5 19.77 1.95 -39.18
CA GLU A 5 20.74 2.48 -40.16
C GLU A 5 21.06 1.43 -41.24
N PHE A 6 21.16 0.16 -40.85
CA PHE A 6 21.40 -0.94 -41.79
C PHE A 6 20.26 -1.10 -42.80
N ARG A 7 19.00 -0.92 -42.38
CA ARG A 7 17.83 -0.98 -43.28
C ARG A 7 17.85 0.13 -44.33
N VAL A 8 18.32 1.32 -43.96
CA VAL A 8 18.50 2.44 -44.91
C VAL A 8 19.55 2.06 -45.96
N LEU A 9 20.65 1.42 -45.58
CA LEU A 9 21.67 0.95 -46.51
C LEU A 9 21.18 -0.18 -47.42
N ILE A 10 20.39 -1.12 -46.90
CA ILE A 10 19.75 -2.16 -47.73
C ILE A 10 18.82 -1.50 -48.77
N LYS A 11 18.01 -0.53 -48.35
CA LYS A 11 17.13 0.24 -49.24
C LYS A 11 17.92 1.00 -50.31
N TYR A 12 19.05 1.62 -49.94
CA TYR A 12 19.94 2.26 -50.89
C TYR A 12 20.50 1.28 -51.94
N CYS A 13 20.96 0.10 -51.51
CA CYS A 13 21.44 -0.94 -52.44
C CYS A 13 20.35 -1.40 -53.41
N PHE A 14 19.11 -1.55 -52.92
CA PHE A 14 17.95 -1.91 -53.74
C PHE A 14 17.67 -0.83 -54.80
N LEU A 15 17.66 0.44 -54.41
CA LEU A 15 17.46 1.57 -55.32
C LEU A 15 18.59 1.73 -56.35
N LYS A 16 19.81 1.32 -56.01
CA LYS A 16 20.95 1.27 -56.93
C LYS A 16 20.93 0.06 -57.87
N GLY A 17 19.91 -0.80 -57.79
CA GLY A 17 19.73 -1.95 -58.68
C GLY A 17 20.68 -3.12 -58.39
N LYS A 18 21.40 -3.12 -57.26
CA LYS A 18 22.25 -4.24 -56.85
C LYS A 18 21.39 -5.45 -56.48
N ASN A 19 21.87 -6.67 -56.76
CA ASN A 19 21.20 -7.88 -56.28
C ASN A 19 21.52 -8.15 -54.80
N THR A 20 20.80 -9.06 -54.14
CA THR A 20 20.99 -9.35 -52.70
C THR A 20 22.38 -9.88 -52.37
N VAL A 21 23.06 -10.51 -53.32
CA VAL A 21 24.41 -11.09 -53.13
C VAL A 21 25.47 -9.99 -53.20
N GLU A 22 25.36 -9.07 -54.15
CA GLU A 22 26.19 -7.88 -54.30
C GLU A 22 25.98 -6.90 -53.14
N ALA A 23 24.73 -6.68 -52.76
CA ALA A 23 24.40 -5.87 -51.59
C ALA A 23 25.01 -6.44 -50.33
N LYS A 24 24.92 -7.76 -50.12
CA LYS A 24 25.58 -8.41 -48.99
C LYS A 24 27.09 -8.27 -49.05
N LYS A 25 27.74 -8.56 -50.19
CA LYS A 25 29.20 -8.41 -50.32
C LYS A 25 29.65 -6.99 -50.04
N TRP A 26 28.88 -6.00 -50.50
CA TRP A 26 29.16 -4.59 -50.26
C TRP A 26 28.99 -4.22 -48.77
N LEU A 27 27.92 -4.69 -48.13
CA LEU A 27 27.68 -4.48 -46.70
C LEU A 27 28.73 -5.20 -45.83
N ASP A 28 29.13 -6.42 -46.20
CA ASP A 28 30.15 -7.19 -45.48
C ASP A 28 31.54 -6.55 -45.65
N ALA A 29 31.85 -5.94 -46.80
CA ALA A 29 33.13 -5.28 -47.04
C ALA A 29 33.27 -3.96 -46.27
N ASP A 30 32.21 -3.15 -46.23
CA ASP A 30 32.22 -1.83 -45.58
C ASP A 30 31.88 -1.90 -44.08
N PHE A 31 31.19 -2.96 -43.61
CA PHE A 31 30.64 -3.07 -42.25
C PHE A 31 30.85 -4.45 -41.59
N LEU A 32 32.06 -5.01 -41.74
CA LEU A 32 32.52 -6.37 -41.37
C LEU A 32 31.94 -7.00 -40.08
N ASP A 33 31.64 -6.21 -39.04
CA ASP A 33 31.32 -6.70 -37.68
C ASP A 33 29.85 -6.53 -37.26
N THR A 34 29.02 -5.88 -38.09
CA THR A 34 27.57 -5.64 -37.81
C THR A 34 26.63 -6.17 -38.89
N ALA A 35 27.16 -7.03 -39.77
CA ALA A 35 26.45 -7.50 -40.94
C ALA A 35 25.21 -8.34 -40.59
N GLN A 36 24.03 -7.86 -40.97
CA GLN A 36 22.80 -8.64 -40.83
C GLN A 36 22.87 -9.95 -41.63
N GLY A 37 22.14 -10.96 -41.16
CA GLY A 37 22.06 -12.26 -41.80
C GLY A 37 21.61 -12.16 -43.27
N LYS A 38 22.05 -13.13 -44.10
CA LYS A 38 21.61 -13.26 -45.51
C LYS A 38 20.08 -13.25 -45.64
N SER A 39 19.37 -13.81 -44.65
CA SER A 39 17.91 -13.83 -44.56
C SER A 39 17.34 -12.43 -44.45
N THR A 40 17.83 -11.61 -43.51
CA THR A 40 17.33 -10.26 -43.28
C THR A 40 17.43 -9.38 -44.52
N ILE A 41 18.55 -9.44 -45.26
CA ILE A 41 18.70 -8.69 -46.52
C ILE A 41 17.66 -9.14 -47.56
N ARG A 42 17.41 -10.45 -47.67
CA ARG A 42 16.40 -10.98 -48.60
C ARG A 42 14.98 -10.58 -48.21
N ASP A 43 14.64 -10.64 -46.93
CA ASP A 43 13.32 -10.28 -46.42
C ASP A 43 13.02 -8.80 -46.69
N TRP A 44 14.01 -7.92 -46.48
CA TRP A 44 13.88 -6.50 -46.83
C TRP A 44 13.77 -6.26 -48.34
N TYR A 45 14.57 -6.95 -49.15
CA TYR A 45 14.42 -6.88 -50.61
C TYR A 45 13.05 -7.34 -51.08
N PHE A 46 12.49 -8.38 -50.46
CA PHE A 46 11.13 -8.82 -50.72
C PHE A 46 10.13 -7.72 -50.37
N LYS A 47 10.20 -7.14 -49.16
CA LYS A 47 9.34 -6.00 -48.78
C LYS A 47 9.40 -4.84 -49.76
N PHE A 48 10.60 -4.46 -50.20
CA PHE A 48 10.77 -3.38 -51.19
C PHE A 48 10.20 -3.72 -52.56
N ARG A 49 10.25 -4.98 -52.99
CA ARG A 49 9.60 -5.45 -54.24
C ARG A 49 8.08 -5.38 -54.17
N TYR A 50 7.50 -5.55 -52.99
CA TYR A 50 6.05 -5.45 -52.74
C TYR A 50 5.58 -4.01 -52.43
N GLY A 51 6.47 -3.02 -52.53
CA GLY A 51 6.13 -1.60 -52.40
C GLY A 51 6.23 -1.03 -50.98
N GLU A 52 6.60 -1.84 -49.98
CA GLU A 52 6.78 -1.38 -48.60
C GLU A 52 8.18 -0.75 -48.44
N MET A 53 8.29 0.55 -48.71
CA MET A 53 9.56 1.30 -48.68
C MET A 53 9.93 1.90 -47.31
N SER A 54 9.13 1.66 -46.27
CA SER A 54 9.45 2.14 -44.92
C SER A 54 10.63 1.37 -44.33
N THR A 55 11.53 2.05 -43.63
CA THR A 55 12.66 1.43 -42.90
C THR A 55 12.36 1.25 -41.41
N GLU A 56 11.19 1.72 -40.97
CA GLU A 56 10.75 1.65 -39.58
C GLU A 56 10.23 0.25 -39.22
N ASP A 57 10.24 -0.08 -37.93
CA ASP A 57 9.52 -1.27 -37.45
C ASP A 57 8.03 -1.02 -37.58
N GLY A 58 7.30 -1.94 -38.21
CA GLY A 58 5.84 -1.96 -38.12
C GLY A 58 5.38 -2.14 -36.68
N GLU A 59 4.12 -1.81 -36.42
CA GLU A 59 3.51 -2.05 -35.11
C GLU A 59 3.72 -3.51 -34.70
N ARG A 60 4.47 -3.73 -33.62
CA ARG A 60 4.65 -5.06 -33.08
C ARG A 60 3.33 -5.47 -32.46
N SER A 61 2.80 -6.61 -32.88
CA SER A 61 1.75 -7.29 -32.12
C SER A 61 2.32 -7.63 -30.74
N GLY A 62 1.98 -6.83 -29.73
CA GLY A 62 2.35 -7.10 -28.35
C GLY A 62 1.69 -8.39 -27.86
N HIS A 63 2.25 -8.98 -26.80
CA HIS A 63 1.53 -10.00 -26.04
C HIS A 63 0.19 -9.40 -25.61
N PRO A 64 -0.95 -10.10 -25.80
CA PRO A 64 -2.24 -9.56 -25.42
C PRO A 64 -2.18 -9.21 -23.93
N LYS A 65 -2.25 -7.91 -23.63
CA LYS A 65 -2.41 -7.45 -22.24
C LYS A 65 -3.77 -7.97 -21.84
N ALA A 66 -3.78 -8.94 -20.92
CA ALA A 66 -4.95 -9.71 -20.50
C ALA A 66 -5.93 -8.81 -19.72
N VAL A 67 -6.42 -7.75 -20.35
CA VAL A 67 -7.19 -6.69 -19.70
C VAL A 67 -8.57 -7.21 -19.27
N VAL A 68 -9.09 -8.29 -19.84
CA VAL A 68 -10.33 -8.92 -19.36
C VAL A 68 -10.41 -10.41 -19.74
N THR A 69 -9.67 -11.30 -19.06
CA THR A 69 -9.99 -12.74 -19.14
C THR A 69 -11.22 -13.05 -18.29
N ASP A 70 -11.98 -14.09 -18.67
CA ASP A 70 -13.15 -14.58 -17.91
C ASP A 70 -12.77 -14.96 -16.46
N GLU A 71 -11.50 -15.32 -16.26
CA GLU A 71 -10.86 -15.57 -14.97
C GLU A 71 -10.83 -14.32 -14.08
N ASN A 72 -10.45 -13.15 -14.62
CA ASN A 72 -10.41 -11.90 -13.85
C ASN A 72 -11.81 -11.52 -13.34
N LYS A 73 -12.84 -11.71 -14.18
CA LYS A 73 -14.23 -11.47 -13.79
C LYS A 73 -14.69 -12.43 -12.69
N LYS A 74 -14.31 -13.71 -12.78
CA LYS A 74 -14.61 -14.73 -11.76
C LYS A 74 -13.93 -14.41 -10.42
N ILE A 75 -12.65 -14.04 -10.46
CA ILE A 75 -11.89 -13.62 -9.27
C ILE A 75 -12.57 -12.41 -8.61
N HIS A 76 -12.88 -11.37 -9.39
CA HIS A 76 -13.56 -10.19 -8.86
C HIS A 76 -14.91 -10.51 -8.21
N LYS A 77 -15.71 -11.39 -8.84
CA LYS A 77 -17.00 -11.84 -8.27
C LYS A 77 -16.82 -12.61 -6.97
N ILE A 78 -15.79 -13.46 -6.86
CA ILE A 78 -15.49 -14.22 -5.65
C ILE A 78 -15.06 -13.26 -4.52
N ILE A 79 -14.23 -12.26 -4.82
CA ILE A 79 -13.76 -11.30 -3.83
C ILE A 79 -14.90 -10.41 -3.32
N LEU A 80 -15.77 -9.91 -4.21
CA LEU A 80 -16.94 -9.13 -3.81
C LEU A 80 -17.92 -9.90 -2.91
N ASN A 81 -18.07 -11.21 -3.14
CA ASN A 81 -18.98 -12.04 -2.34
C ASN A 81 -18.41 -12.43 -0.98
N TYR A 82 -17.09 -12.52 -0.84
CA TYR A 82 -16.46 -13.05 0.38
C TYR A 82 -15.32 -12.15 0.89
N ARG A 83 -15.65 -11.33 1.89
CA ARG A 83 -14.75 -10.35 2.54
C ARG A 83 -13.47 -10.94 3.19
N LYS A 84 -13.31 -12.26 3.30
CA LYS A 84 -12.24 -12.89 4.10
C LYS A 84 -11.59 -14.14 3.47
N LEU A 85 -11.71 -14.35 2.16
CA LEU A 85 -11.09 -15.52 1.53
C LEU A 85 -9.55 -15.44 1.55
N LYS A 86 -8.89 -16.58 1.77
CA LYS A 86 -7.44 -16.65 1.63
C LYS A 86 -7.08 -16.81 0.15
N LEU A 87 -5.92 -16.29 -0.24
CA LEU A 87 -5.41 -16.36 -1.62
C LEU A 87 -5.33 -17.82 -2.13
N ASN A 88 -5.02 -18.77 -1.25
CA ASN A 88 -5.00 -20.21 -1.55
C ASN A 88 -6.39 -20.76 -1.90
N GLU A 89 -7.44 -20.30 -1.22
CA GLU A 89 -8.81 -20.78 -1.46
C GLU A 89 -9.31 -20.31 -2.85
N ILE A 90 -8.89 -19.13 -3.30
CA ILE A 90 -9.18 -18.62 -4.64
C ILE A 90 -8.40 -19.39 -5.70
N ALA A 91 -7.12 -19.68 -5.43
CA ALA A 91 -6.28 -20.49 -6.31
C ALA A 91 -6.85 -21.91 -6.50
N ASP A 92 -7.27 -22.56 -5.41
CA ASP A 92 -7.83 -23.91 -5.41
C ASP A 92 -9.17 -23.98 -6.17
N THR A 93 -10.05 -22.98 -5.97
CA THR A 93 -11.36 -22.94 -6.64
C THR A 93 -11.26 -22.74 -8.15
N LEU A 94 -10.30 -21.93 -8.60
CA LEU A 94 -10.11 -21.63 -10.02
C LEU A 94 -9.08 -22.54 -10.69
N LYS A 95 -8.36 -23.37 -9.92
CA LYS A 95 -7.22 -24.18 -10.37
C LYS A 95 -6.14 -23.34 -11.07
N ILE A 96 -5.91 -22.13 -10.56
CA ILE A 96 -4.90 -21.19 -11.05
C ILE A 96 -3.77 -21.13 -10.03
N SER A 97 -2.54 -20.84 -10.47
CA SER A 97 -1.44 -20.63 -9.53
C SER A 97 -1.71 -19.43 -8.61
N THR A 98 -1.27 -19.54 -7.36
CA THR A 98 -1.35 -18.46 -6.35
C THR A 98 -0.68 -17.18 -6.84
N GLU A 99 0.45 -17.29 -7.53
CA GLU A 99 1.17 -16.16 -8.13
C GLU A 99 0.32 -15.41 -9.17
N ARG A 100 -0.41 -16.15 -10.01
CA ARG A 100 -1.27 -15.55 -11.03
C ARG A 100 -2.48 -14.87 -10.41
N VAL A 101 -3.08 -15.47 -9.37
CA VAL A 101 -4.15 -14.83 -8.59
C VAL A 101 -3.65 -13.55 -7.91
N HIS A 102 -2.47 -13.59 -7.29
CA HIS A 102 -1.84 -12.43 -6.67
C HIS A 102 -1.59 -11.30 -7.68
N HIS A 103 -1.04 -11.65 -8.84
CA HIS A 103 -0.81 -10.69 -9.93
C HIS A 103 -2.13 -10.09 -10.43
N ILE A 104 -3.18 -10.89 -10.60
CA ILE A 104 -4.50 -10.38 -11.05
C ILE A 104 -5.08 -9.40 -10.02
N ILE A 105 -5.00 -9.74 -8.73
CA ILE A 105 -5.52 -8.89 -7.66
C ILE A 105 -4.75 -7.56 -7.59
N HIS A 106 -3.41 -7.62 -7.61
CA HIS A 106 -2.57 -6.43 -7.47
C HIS A 106 -2.55 -5.53 -8.71
N GLU A 107 -2.55 -6.08 -9.92
CA GLU A 107 -2.35 -5.30 -11.15
C GLU A 107 -3.67 -4.96 -11.88
N TYR A 108 -4.74 -5.71 -11.65
CA TYR A 108 -5.99 -5.53 -12.38
C TYR A 108 -7.17 -5.13 -11.50
N LEU A 109 -7.11 -5.42 -10.19
CA LEU A 109 -8.18 -5.10 -9.26
C LEU A 109 -7.81 -3.97 -8.29
N ASP A 110 -6.54 -3.54 -8.24
CA ASP A 110 -6.02 -2.54 -7.29
C ASP A 110 -6.43 -2.81 -5.82
N GLU A 111 -6.80 -4.05 -5.50
CA GLU A 111 -7.32 -4.45 -4.21
C GLU A 111 -6.15 -4.85 -3.31
N THR A 112 -5.71 -3.93 -2.46
CA THR A 112 -4.64 -4.20 -1.49
C THR A 112 -5.21 -5.02 -0.33
N TRP A 113 -4.82 -6.30 -0.22
CA TRP A 113 -5.21 -7.14 0.90
C TRP A 113 -4.53 -6.65 2.19
N LEU A 114 -5.27 -5.89 2.99
CA LEU A 114 -4.89 -5.64 4.37
C LEU A 114 -5.08 -6.96 5.15
N HIS A 115 -3.98 -7.70 5.34
CA HIS A 115 -3.93 -8.74 6.34
C HIS A 115 -4.33 -8.12 7.69
N HIS A 116 -5.54 -8.42 8.16
CA HIS A 116 -5.95 -8.04 9.50
C HIS A 116 -5.22 -8.93 10.50
N PHE A 117 -3.95 -8.64 10.75
CA PHE A 117 -3.24 -9.11 11.93
C PHE A 117 -3.32 -8.02 13.00
N THR A 118 -4.20 -8.22 13.97
CA THR A 118 -4.05 -7.61 15.30
C THR A 118 -4.17 -8.71 16.34
N PRO A 119 -3.17 -8.78 17.22
CA PRO A 119 -3.35 -8.09 18.48
C PRO A 119 -2.26 -7.03 18.69
N LYS A 120 -2.68 -5.85 19.13
CA LYS A 120 -1.80 -4.81 19.66
C LYS A 120 -0.93 -5.41 20.78
N SER A 121 0.37 -5.59 20.52
CA SER A 121 1.46 -5.39 21.51
C SER A 121 2.89 -5.64 20.99
N ASN A 122 3.12 -5.97 19.70
CA ASN A 122 4.48 -6.33 19.24
C ASN A 122 5.16 -5.33 18.29
N ARG A 123 4.47 -4.23 17.89
CA ARG A 123 5.07 -3.22 17.00
C ARG A 123 6.08 -2.30 17.69
N GLN A 124 6.03 -2.20 19.02
CA GLN A 124 6.95 -1.36 19.81
C GLN A 124 8.36 -1.94 19.95
N PHE A 125 8.56 -3.22 19.57
CA PHE A 125 9.86 -3.90 19.64
C PHE A 125 10.27 -4.48 18.28
N SER A 126 9.69 -3.95 17.20
CA SER A 126 10.11 -4.33 15.85
C SER A 126 11.40 -3.59 15.53
N GLU A 127 12.51 -4.31 15.61
CA GLU A 127 13.84 -3.86 15.18
C GLU A 127 14.10 -4.41 13.78
N TRP A 128 14.60 -3.59 12.87
CA TRP A 128 14.98 -4.04 11.53
C TRP A 128 16.33 -4.75 11.64
N THR A 129 16.33 -6.07 11.52
CA THR A 129 17.56 -6.86 11.44
C THR A 129 17.96 -7.06 9.97
N SER A 130 19.26 -7.20 9.70
CA SER A 130 19.73 -7.60 8.37
C SER A 130 19.25 -9.02 8.03
N HIS A 131 19.20 -9.36 6.74
CA HIS A 131 18.67 -10.63 6.22
C HIS A 131 19.29 -11.87 6.87
N ASP A 132 20.55 -11.78 7.31
CA ASP A 132 21.31 -12.90 7.87
C ASP A 132 21.48 -12.83 9.41
N GLU A 133 20.86 -11.86 10.09
CA GLU A 133 20.88 -11.79 11.54
C GLU A 133 19.70 -12.50 12.18
N LEU A 134 19.98 -13.32 13.19
CA LEU A 134 18.95 -13.99 13.97
C LEU A 134 18.18 -12.96 14.80
N ALA A 135 16.90 -12.80 14.51
CA ALA A 135 16.00 -12.00 15.34
C ALA A 135 16.11 -12.44 16.81
N LEU A 136 16.37 -11.46 17.70
CA LEU A 136 16.52 -11.71 19.13
C LEU A 136 15.30 -12.49 19.66
N LYS A 137 15.54 -13.72 20.13
CA LYS A 137 14.49 -14.53 20.74
C LYS A 137 14.14 -13.96 22.11
N ARG A 138 12.97 -13.32 22.17
CA ARG A 138 12.39 -12.82 23.42
C ARG A 138 12.25 -13.95 24.44
N GLY A 139 12.80 -13.75 25.63
CA GLY A 139 12.49 -14.59 26.78
C GLY A 139 10.98 -14.53 27.06
N LYS A 140 10.31 -15.67 27.12
CA LYS A 140 8.88 -15.72 27.43
C LYS A 140 8.65 -15.00 28.76
N THR A 141 7.76 -14.00 28.77
CA THR A 141 7.37 -13.30 29.99
C THR A 141 6.72 -14.31 30.93
N ARG A 142 7.47 -14.74 31.95
CA ARG A 142 6.93 -15.52 33.06
C ARG A 142 5.99 -14.59 33.84
N GLN A 143 4.82 -15.08 34.28
CA GLN A 143 3.94 -14.28 35.12
C GLN A 143 4.74 -13.78 36.33
N SER A 144 4.95 -12.47 36.40
CA SER A 144 5.68 -11.87 37.51
C SER A 144 4.89 -12.14 38.78
N VAL A 145 5.58 -12.62 39.82
CA VAL A 145 5.00 -12.90 41.14
C VAL A 145 4.34 -11.66 41.74
N GLY A 146 4.54 -10.44 41.21
CA GLY A 146 3.94 -9.20 41.71
C GLY A 146 2.82 -8.57 40.87
N LYS A 147 2.11 -9.30 39.98
CA LYS A 147 1.04 -8.67 39.18
C LYS A 147 -0.17 -8.31 40.06
N VAL A 148 -0.47 -7.02 40.16
CA VAL A 148 -1.62 -6.43 40.88
C VAL A 148 -2.63 -5.90 39.84
N MET A 149 -3.92 -5.97 40.13
CA MET A 149 -4.98 -5.41 39.27
C MET A 149 -5.35 -4.03 39.80
N ALA A 150 -5.24 -3.01 38.96
CA ALA A 150 -5.63 -1.64 39.30
C ALA A 150 -6.91 -1.26 38.53
N SER A 151 -7.91 -0.75 39.24
CA SER A 151 -9.12 -0.16 38.68
C SER A 151 -8.99 1.35 38.75
N VAL A 152 -9.03 2.01 37.58
CA VAL A 152 -8.87 3.47 37.46
C VAL A 152 -10.13 4.03 36.82
N PHE A 153 -10.75 5.03 37.45
CA PHE A 153 -11.90 5.77 36.94
C PHE A 153 -11.48 7.22 36.67
N TRP A 154 -11.89 7.80 35.55
CA TRP A 154 -11.51 9.15 35.13
C TRP A 154 -12.62 9.85 34.34
N ASP A 155 -12.56 11.17 34.27
CA ASP A 155 -13.40 12.06 33.46
C ASP A 155 -12.51 13.05 32.66
N ALA A 156 -13.11 13.92 31.83
CA ALA A 156 -12.44 14.97 31.05
C ALA A 156 -11.51 15.86 31.89
N HIS A 157 -11.76 15.97 33.19
CA HIS A 157 -10.98 16.78 34.13
C HIS A 157 -9.82 16.02 34.81
N GLY A 158 -9.73 14.70 34.59
CA GLY A 158 -8.66 13.86 35.11
C GLY A 158 -9.15 12.63 35.88
N ILE A 159 -8.24 12.02 36.65
CA ILE A 159 -8.51 10.78 37.37
C ILE A 159 -9.43 11.07 38.57
N ILE A 160 -10.53 10.34 38.63
CA ILE A 160 -11.52 10.40 39.70
C ILE A 160 -11.05 9.48 40.83
N PHE A 161 -10.84 8.20 40.56
CA PHE A 161 -10.57 7.19 41.59
C PHE A 161 -9.57 6.14 41.11
N ILE A 162 -8.68 5.67 41.99
CA ILE A 162 -7.76 4.55 41.74
C ILE A 162 -7.84 3.56 42.90
N ASP A 163 -8.14 2.30 42.59
CA ASP A 163 -8.17 1.20 43.56
C ASP A 163 -7.22 0.08 43.11
N TYR A 164 -6.40 -0.41 44.03
CA TYR A 164 -5.44 -1.49 43.79
C TYR A 164 -5.94 -2.76 44.49
N LEU A 165 -6.33 -3.76 43.70
CA LEU A 165 -6.79 -5.05 44.24
C LEU A 165 -5.61 -5.83 44.81
N GLU A 166 -5.65 -6.12 46.11
CA GLU A 166 -4.63 -6.92 46.79
C GLU A 166 -4.40 -8.28 46.11
N LYS A 167 -3.13 -8.65 46.01
CA LYS A 167 -2.67 -9.86 45.32
C LYS A 167 -3.27 -11.11 45.98
N GLY A 168 -4.00 -11.89 45.19
CA GLY A 168 -4.60 -13.17 45.62
C GLY A 168 -6.11 -13.13 45.84
N ARG A 169 -6.75 -11.96 45.77
CA ARG A 169 -8.21 -11.87 45.73
C ARG A 169 -8.74 -12.04 44.30
N VAL A 170 -9.85 -12.78 44.17
CA VAL A 170 -10.60 -12.90 42.93
C VAL A 170 -11.55 -11.71 42.84
N ASN A 171 -11.66 -11.13 41.65
CA ASN A 171 -12.54 -10.01 41.36
C ASN A 171 -14.00 -10.48 41.36
N ASN A 172 -14.61 -10.52 42.55
CA ASN A 172 -15.97 -10.99 42.77
C ASN A 172 -17.00 -9.88 42.50
N SER A 173 -18.25 -10.25 42.25
CA SER A 173 -19.33 -9.27 42.01
C SER A 173 -19.53 -8.34 43.22
N ASP A 174 -19.49 -8.89 44.44
CA ASP A 174 -19.63 -8.12 45.68
C ASP A 174 -18.52 -7.07 45.86
N TYR A 175 -17.31 -7.38 45.39
CA TYR A 175 -16.19 -6.44 45.39
C TYR A 175 -16.46 -5.25 44.47
N TYR A 176 -17.00 -5.52 43.28
CA TYR A 176 -17.36 -4.48 42.32
C TYR A 176 -18.48 -3.59 42.82
N VAL A 177 -19.50 -4.14 43.49
CA VAL A 177 -20.59 -3.32 44.05
C VAL A 177 -20.04 -2.36 45.11
N ALA A 178 -19.23 -2.86 46.05
CA ALA A 178 -18.59 -2.02 47.06
C ALA A 178 -17.58 -1.01 46.47
N LEU A 179 -16.95 -1.33 45.35
CA LEU A 179 -16.09 -0.40 44.61
C LEU A 179 -16.89 0.73 43.97
N LEU A 180 -18.05 0.41 43.40
CA LEU A 180 -18.93 1.40 42.76
C LEU A 180 -19.59 2.33 43.79
N ASP A 181 -19.92 1.85 44.98
CA ASP A 181 -20.45 2.72 46.04
C ASP A 181 -19.37 3.70 46.53
N ARG A 182 -18.13 3.23 46.73
CA ARG A 182 -16.98 4.12 47.02
C ARG A 182 -16.73 5.14 45.91
N LEU A 183 -16.88 4.72 44.65
CA LEU A 183 -16.75 5.63 43.50
C LEU A 183 -17.82 6.71 43.50
N LYS A 184 -19.07 6.39 43.86
CA LYS A 184 -20.15 7.40 43.93
C LYS A 184 -19.84 8.45 44.98
N ASP A 185 -19.31 8.05 46.13
CA ASP A 185 -18.91 8.98 47.20
C ASP A 185 -17.78 9.91 46.71
N GLU A 186 -16.76 9.38 46.03
CA GLU A 186 -15.68 10.19 45.45
C GLU A 186 -16.14 11.12 44.32
N ILE A 187 -17.13 10.69 43.51
CA ILE A 187 -17.74 11.55 42.49
C ILE A 187 -18.49 12.71 43.18
N ALA A 188 -19.25 12.44 44.23
CA ALA A 188 -19.96 13.47 44.98
C ALA A 188 -18.98 14.48 45.63
N GLU A 189 -17.89 13.99 46.20
CA GLU A 189 -16.85 14.85 46.79
C GLU A 189 -16.14 15.70 45.73
N LYS A 190 -15.73 15.10 44.62
CA LYS A 190 -15.02 15.84 43.56
C LYS A 190 -15.93 16.83 42.85
N THR A 191 -17.20 16.49 42.59
CA THR A 191 -18.16 17.42 41.98
C THR A 191 -18.43 18.62 42.88
N ALA A 192 -18.61 18.43 44.20
CA ALA A 192 -18.74 19.54 45.16
C ALA A 192 -17.49 20.43 45.22
N ALA A 193 -16.29 19.83 45.20
CA ALA A 193 -15.03 20.56 45.18
C ALA A 193 -14.78 21.36 43.88
N PHE A 194 -15.45 21.00 42.77
CA PHE A 194 -15.42 21.76 41.52
C PHE A 194 -16.33 22.99 41.58
N GLU A 195 -17.56 22.85 42.10
CA GLU A 195 -18.50 23.97 42.24
C GLU A 195 -17.94 25.09 43.15
N GLU A 196 -17.20 24.72 44.20
CA GLU A 196 -16.53 25.69 45.08
C GLU A 196 -15.34 26.38 44.40
N LYS A 197 -14.59 25.68 43.53
CA LYS A 197 -13.48 26.27 42.77
C LYS A 197 -13.95 27.14 41.60
N GLU A 198 -15.07 26.80 40.97
CA GLU A 198 -15.67 27.58 39.90
C GLU A 198 -16.28 28.89 40.44
N SER A 199 -16.91 28.85 41.62
CA SER A 199 -17.42 30.06 42.29
C SER A 199 -16.31 30.99 42.83
N ALA A 200 -15.12 30.44 43.16
CA ALA A 200 -13.94 31.21 43.55
C ALA A 200 -13.18 31.83 42.35
N ALA A 201 -13.40 31.33 41.13
CA ALA A 201 -12.79 31.87 39.92
C ALA A 201 -13.58 33.09 39.41
N SER A 202 -13.13 34.30 39.80
CA SER A 202 -13.72 35.56 39.32
C SER A 202 -13.79 35.60 37.78
N PRO A 203 -14.95 35.93 37.17
CA PRO A 203 -15.07 35.94 35.72
C PRO A 203 -14.07 36.91 35.11
N ARG A 204 -13.19 36.41 34.24
CA ARG A 204 -12.29 37.26 33.44
C ARG A 204 -13.14 38.26 32.66
N LYS A 205 -13.14 39.52 33.09
CA LYS A 205 -13.79 40.64 32.39
C LYS A 205 -13.06 40.86 31.06
N TYR A 206 -13.60 40.30 29.98
CA TYR A 206 -13.20 40.70 28.63
C TYR A 206 -13.91 42.00 28.28
N THR A 207 -13.16 43.09 28.21
CA THR A 207 -13.65 44.39 27.72
C THR A 207 -13.81 44.31 26.21
N VAL A 208 -15.05 44.31 25.71
CA VAL A 208 -15.35 44.54 24.29
C VAL A 208 -15.26 46.05 24.06
N SER A 209 -14.16 46.50 23.45
CA SER A 209 -14.02 47.88 22.98
C SER A 209 -14.98 48.12 21.81
N GLN A 210 -15.80 49.16 21.94
CA GLN A 210 -16.79 49.58 20.95
C GLN A 210 -16.13 49.93 19.62
N ILE A 211 -16.67 49.38 18.53
CA ILE A 211 -16.36 49.80 17.17
C ILE A 211 -17.28 51.00 16.87
N SER A 212 -16.68 52.17 16.71
CA SER A 212 -17.35 53.40 16.29
C SER A 212 -17.78 53.30 14.83
N GLU A 213 -19.07 53.56 14.57
CA GLU A 213 -19.62 53.85 13.24
C GLU A 213 -18.98 55.13 12.70
N ASN A 214 -18.27 55.02 11.57
CA ASN A 214 -17.82 56.18 10.80
C ASN A 214 -18.79 56.41 9.65
N ASP A 215 -19.65 57.40 9.83
CA ASP A 215 -20.41 58.05 8.76
C ASP A 215 -19.47 58.83 7.83
N GLY A 216 -19.59 58.56 6.54
CA GLY A 216 -19.65 59.63 5.54
C GLY A 216 -18.38 60.01 4.77
N LYS A 217 -18.56 59.92 3.44
CA LYS A 217 -18.19 60.92 2.42
C LYS A 217 -16.97 60.61 1.55
N ASN A 218 -17.28 60.10 0.35
CA ASN A 218 -16.41 60.10 -0.82
C ASN A 218 -16.78 61.30 -1.71
N PRO A 219 -15.83 62.11 -2.22
CA PRO A 219 -15.98 62.84 -3.47
C PRO A 219 -15.71 61.94 -4.69
#